data_AF-A0A179UBK4-F1
#
_entry.id   AF-A0A179UBK4-F1
#
_cell.length_a   1.000
_cell.length_b   1.000
_cell.length_c   1.000
_cell.angle_alpha   90.00
_cell.angle_beta   90.00
_cell.angle_gamma   90.00
#
_symmetry.space_group_name_H-M   'P 1'
#
loop_
_entity.id
_entity.type
_entity.pdbx_description
1 polymer ?
#
loop_
_entity_poly.entity_id
_entity_poly.type
_entity_poly.pdbx_seq_one_letter_code
_entity_poly.pdbx_strand_id
1 'polypeptide(L)'
;MEEGVEEVAATMNEPGSRKDQRHLKKLCLERDGHRCMATGIIDIDAKISEADTEYGSPTDLCYVVPFSLGRWEKSKDHKIAQIWATLKKLFPQIQLAPEDINDPTNLMTLWSPVHAAFGSFTLSFEPTGEPNQYQILLLSRRRNVIQVHLPASQGGPDGPRLVTLERHGGATIELPSPALLQMRSTLTKIFHASGMAEYIEDLVRDEEEIGCLAPGSTTNLEDLVLSRMFRSRCE
;
A
#
# COMPACT_ATOMS: atom_id res chain seq x y z
N MET A 1 10.83 -12.16 23.03
CA MET A 1 9.80 -11.35 22.33
C MET A 1 9.82 -9.95 22.87
N GLU A 2 9.83 -9.77 24.19
CA GLU A 2 9.99 -8.45 24.83
C GLU A 2 11.29 -7.71 24.43
N GLU A 3 12.44 -8.40 24.36
CA GLU A 3 13.73 -7.78 23.97
C GLU A 3 13.68 -7.10 22.59
N GLY A 4 13.14 -7.76 21.57
CA GLY A 4 13.00 -7.16 20.23
C GLY A 4 11.94 -6.03 20.15
N VAL A 5 10.98 -6.00 21.08
CA VAL A 5 10.00 -4.90 21.19
C VAL A 5 10.68 -3.67 21.78
N GLU A 6 11.53 -3.85 22.79
CA GLU A 6 12.29 -2.77 23.41
C GLU A 6 13.30 -2.14 22.43
N GLU A 7 13.99 -2.96 21.63
CA GLU A 7 14.90 -2.49 20.58
C GLU A 7 14.18 -1.60 19.56
N VAL A 8 13.01 -2.04 19.07
CA VAL A 8 12.20 -1.23 18.15
C VAL A 8 11.69 0.04 18.82
N ALA A 9 11.22 -0.05 20.06
CA ALA A 9 10.72 1.11 20.78
C ALA A 9 11.81 2.17 21.00
N ALA A 10 13.09 1.77 21.07
CA ALA A 10 14.23 2.68 21.17
C ALA A 10 14.50 3.46 19.86
N THR A 11 14.04 2.98 18.70
CA THR A 11 14.16 3.69 17.41
C THR A 11 12.91 4.51 17.05
N MET A 12 11.91 4.59 17.94
CA MET A 12 10.68 5.36 17.71
C MET A 12 10.85 6.81 18.19
N ASN A 13 11.75 7.55 17.55
CA ASN A 13 12.13 8.90 17.96
C ASN A 13 11.09 9.94 17.53
N GLU A 14 10.81 10.01 16.24
CA GLU A 14 9.88 10.99 15.65
C GLU A 14 8.72 10.30 14.91
N PRO A 15 7.46 10.56 15.29
CA PRO A 15 6.32 9.99 14.60
C PRO A 15 6.14 10.63 13.22
N GLY A 16 5.74 9.80 12.26
CA GLY A 16 5.37 10.20 10.92
C GLY A 16 4.29 11.30 10.93
N SER A 17 4.54 12.33 10.13
CA SER A 17 3.65 13.48 9.96
C SER A 17 2.89 13.38 8.64
N ARG A 18 1.61 13.79 8.66
CA ARG A 18 0.81 13.94 7.43
C ARG A 18 1.05 15.26 6.72
N LYS A 19 1.74 16.23 7.36
CA LYS A 19 2.01 17.55 6.76
C LYS A 19 2.75 17.44 5.44
N ASP A 20 3.55 16.39 5.28
CA ASP A 20 4.38 16.18 4.10
C ASP A 20 3.71 15.31 3.02
N GLN A 21 2.50 14.76 3.25
CA GLN A 21 1.87 13.85 2.30
C GLN A 21 1.65 14.46 0.91
N ARG A 22 1.28 15.74 0.83
CA ARG A 22 1.15 16.42 -0.46
C ARG A 22 2.49 16.53 -1.18
N HIS A 23 3.56 16.80 -0.44
CA HIS A 23 4.91 16.86 -0.98
C HIS A 23 5.38 15.47 -1.44
N LEU A 24 5.19 14.43 -0.61
CA LEU A 24 5.51 13.05 -0.93
C LEU A 24 4.74 12.54 -2.16
N LYS A 25 3.44 12.88 -2.28
CA LYS A 25 2.65 12.56 -3.46
C LYS A 25 3.25 13.20 -4.71
N LYS A 26 3.63 14.47 -4.65
CA LYS A 26 4.27 15.16 -5.78
C LYS A 26 5.60 14.49 -6.17
N LEU A 27 6.44 14.16 -5.20
CA LEU A 27 7.70 13.46 -5.42
C LEU A 27 7.50 12.08 -6.07
N CYS A 28 6.54 11.29 -5.58
CA CYS A 28 6.23 9.99 -6.17
C CYS A 28 5.65 10.13 -7.57
N LEU A 29 4.77 11.10 -7.82
CA LEU A 29 4.27 11.37 -9.17
C LEU A 29 5.40 11.71 -10.14
N GLU A 30 6.37 12.55 -9.74
CA GLU A 30 7.54 12.85 -10.58
C GLU A 30 8.38 11.58 -10.86
N ARG A 31 8.61 10.76 -9.84
CA ARG A 31 9.30 9.46 -9.97
C ARG A 31 8.58 8.51 -10.94
N ASP A 32 7.25 8.50 -10.89
CA ASP A 32 6.39 7.51 -11.55
C ASP A 32 5.86 8.00 -12.90
N GLY A 33 6.38 9.12 -13.41
CA GLY A 33 5.95 9.70 -14.68
C GLY A 33 4.50 10.16 -14.67
N HIS A 34 4.00 10.53 -13.49
CA HIS A 34 2.62 10.89 -13.20
C HIS A 34 1.62 9.76 -13.46
N ARG A 35 2.02 8.50 -13.28
CA ARG A 35 1.20 7.34 -13.63
C ARG A 35 0.99 6.42 -12.43
N CYS A 36 -0.14 5.74 -12.44
CA CYS A 36 -0.36 4.57 -11.63
C CYS A 36 0.68 3.50 -11.99
N MET A 37 1.46 3.09 -11.00
CA MET A 37 2.50 2.06 -11.15
C MET A 37 1.98 0.71 -11.67
N ALA A 38 0.70 0.40 -11.41
CA ALA A 38 0.12 -0.90 -11.77
C ALA A 38 -0.51 -0.93 -13.16
N THR A 39 -1.08 0.20 -13.62
CA THR A 39 -1.94 0.26 -14.82
C THR A 39 -1.43 1.22 -15.88
N GLY A 40 -0.50 2.11 -15.54
CA GLY A 40 -0.06 3.19 -16.42
C GLY A 40 -1.06 4.35 -16.57
N ILE A 41 -2.26 4.27 -15.96
CA ILE A 41 -3.25 5.35 -15.96
C ILE A 41 -2.61 6.63 -15.45
N ILE A 42 -2.81 7.73 -16.18
CA ILE A 42 -2.21 9.01 -15.85
C ILE A 42 -3.01 9.68 -14.74
N ASP A 43 -2.31 10.28 -13.78
CA ASP A 43 -2.92 11.11 -12.76
C ASP A 43 -3.66 12.29 -13.41
N ILE A 44 -4.91 12.51 -12.98
CA ILE A 44 -5.80 13.50 -13.60
C ILE A 44 -5.27 14.94 -13.49
N ASP A 45 -4.43 15.23 -12.50
CA ASP A 45 -3.85 16.55 -12.28
C ASP A 45 -2.49 16.73 -13.02
N ALA A 46 -2.03 15.71 -13.74
CA ALA A 46 -0.81 15.76 -14.51
C ALA A 46 -0.93 16.72 -15.71
N LYS A 47 0.07 17.59 -15.87
CA LYS A 47 0.16 18.49 -17.03
C LYS A 47 0.84 17.80 -18.20
N ILE A 48 0.12 16.87 -18.83
CA ILE A 48 0.56 16.14 -20.02
C ILE A 48 0.13 16.84 -21.31
N SER A 49 0.71 16.45 -22.44
CA SER A 49 0.38 17.04 -23.74
C SER A 49 -1.04 16.65 -24.17
N GLU A 50 -1.78 17.56 -24.80
CA GLU A 50 -3.12 17.28 -25.35
C GLU A 50 -3.13 16.18 -26.44
N ALA A 51 -1.96 15.78 -26.94
CA ALA A 51 -1.81 14.66 -27.87
C ALA A 51 -1.83 13.27 -27.18
N ASP A 52 -1.69 13.21 -25.85
CA ASP A 52 -1.78 11.97 -25.09
C ASP A 52 -3.25 11.53 -25.00
N THR A 53 -3.58 10.45 -25.71
CA THR A 53 -4.95 9.88 -25.77
C THR A 53 -5.24 8.88 -24.65
N GLU A 54 -4.38 8.84 -23.64
CA GLU A 54 -4.43 7.84 -22.57
C GLU A 54 -5.44 8.21 -21.47
N TYR A 55 -5.93 7.19 -20.77
CA TYR A 55 -6.92 7.38 -19.71
C TYR A 55 -6.32 8.14 -18.51
N GLY A 56 -6.99 9.23 -18.13
CA GLY A 56 -6.71 9.99 -16.91
C GLY A 56 -7.66 9.62 -15.77
N SER A 57 -7.13 9.47 -14.55
CA SER A 57 -7.94 9.22 -13.35
C SER A 57 -7.19 9.68 -12.09
N PRO A 58 -7.89 9.98 -10.97
CA PRO A 58 -7.22 10.31 -9.72
C PRO A 58 -6.29 9.17 -9.27
N THR A 59 -5.05 9.51 -8.91
CA THR A 59 -4.14 8.58 -8.21
C THR A 59 -3.92 9.01 -6.77
N ASP A 60 -3.53 8.05 -5.94
CA ASP A 60 -3.27 8.22 -4.53
C ASP A 60 -1.82 7.82 -4.19
N LEU A 61 -1.29 8.46 -3.15
CA LEU A 61 -0.06 8.04 -2.51
C LEU A 61 -0.37 6.84 -1.60
N CYS A 62 0.08 5.66 -2.01
CA CYS A 62 -0.12 4.42 -1.31
C CYS A 62 1.13 4.03 -0.52
N TYR A 63 0.93 3.62 0.74
CA TYR A 63 1.99 3.09 1.60
C TYR A 63 2.01 1.56 1.52
N VAL A 64 3.18 0.95 1.32
CA VAL A 64 3.34 -0.52 1.33
C VAL A 64 3.19 -1.07 2.75
N VAL A 65 3.91 -0.48 3.70
CA VAL A 65 3.70 -0.60 5.15
C VAL A 65 2.80 0.57 5.58
N PRO A 66 1.60 0.32 6.12
CA PRO A 66 0.63 1.36 6.42
C PRO A 66 1.18 2.50 7.29
N PHE A 67 0.86 3.75 6.93
CA PHE A 67 1.30 4.96 7.64
C PHE A 67 0.98 4.95 9.15
N SER A 68 -0.11 4.28 9.54
CA SER A 68 -0.50 4.10 10.95
C SER A 68 0.58 3.41 11.79
N LEU A 69 1.43 2.57 11.19
CA LEU A 69 2.55 1.94 11.90
C LEU A 69 3.73 2.88 12.10
N GLY A 70 3.77 4.01 11.39
CA GLY A 70 4.74 5.07 11.62
C GLY A 70 4.21 6.24 12.45
N ARG A 71 2.98 6.18 12.97
CA ARG A 71 2.37 7.28 13.73
C ARG A 71 2.00 6.81 15.14
N TRP A 72 2.64 7.41 16.14
CA TRP A 72 2.37 7.14 17.55
C TRP A 72 2.19 8.45 18.33
N GLU A 73 1.34 8.43 19.37
CA GLU A 73 1.07 9.59 20.22
C GLU A 73 1.98 9.66 21.46
N LYS A 74 2.42 8.48 21.93
CA LYS A 74 3.27 8.34 23.11
C LYS A 74 4.58 7.71 22.69
N SER A 75 5.69 8.17 23.24
CA SER A 75 6.95 7.44 23.14
C SER A 75 6.73 6.02 23.68
N LYS A 76 7.13 5.01 22.90
CA LYS A 76 6.91 3.58 23.21
C LYS A 76 5.45 3.12 23.14
N ASP A 77 4.72 3.45 22.07
CA ASP A 77 3.47 2.74 21.77
C ASP A 77 3.78 1.24 21.59
N HIS A 78 3.51 0.47 22.64
CA HIS A 78 3.89 -0.94 22.73
C HIS A 78 3.26 -1.77 21.62
N LYS A 79 2.05 -1.43 21.17
CA LYS A 79 1.38 -2.17 20.10
C LYS A 79 2.10 -1.95 18.77
N ILE A 80 2.44 -0.71 18.44
CA ILE A 80 3.20 -0.39 17.24
C ILE A 80 4.57 -1.06 17.29
N ALA A 81 5.28 -0.95 18.42
CA ALA A 81 6.58 -1.60 18.61
C ALA A 81 6.49 -3.13 18.45
N GLN A 82 5.44 -3.76 18.98
CA GLN A 82 5.21 -5.20 18.84
C GLN A 82 4.91 -5.62 17.41
N ILE A 83 4.12 -4.85 16.66
CA ILE A 83 3.86 -5.11 15.24
C ILE A 83 5.16 -5.05 14.46
N TRP A 84 5.95 -3.99 14.65
CA TRP A 84 7.25 -3.85 13.98
C TRP A 84 8.25 -4.93 14.36
N ALA A 85 8.35 -5.30 15.63
CA ALA A 85 9.20 -6.40 16.07
C ALA A 85 8.79 -7.73 15.42
N THR A 86 7.48 -7.95 15.27
CA THR A 86 6.94 -9.12 14.58
C THR A 86 7.26 -9.09 13.10
N LEU A 87 7.06 -7.95 12.42
CA LEU A 87 7.40 -7.78 11.01
C LEU A 87 8.89 -8.02 10.76
N LYS A 88 9.78 -7.42 11.56
CA LYS A 88 11.23 -7.62 11.43
C LYS A 88 11.65 -9.06 11.70
N LYS A 89 10.99 -9.74 12.63
CA LYS A 89 11.25 -11.16 12.92
C LYS A 89 10.82 -12.09 11.79
N LEU A 90 9.64 -11.84 11.20
CA LEU A 90 9.09 -12.67 10.12
C LEU A 90 9.73 -12.34 8.76
N PHE A 91 10.15 -11.10 8.56
CA PHE A 91 10.70 -10.59 7.30
C PHE A 91 12.00 -9.82 7.56
N PRO A 92 13.10 -10.51 7.94
CA PRO A 92 14.36 -9.88 8.33
C PRO A 92 15.03 -9.05 7.21
N GLN A 93 14.61 -9.23 5.96
CA GLN A 93 15.06 -8.46 4.80
C GLN A 93 14.51 -7.02 4.76
N ILE A 94 13.49 -6.68 5.54
CA ILE A 94 12.96 -5.32 5.58
C ILE A 94 13.91 -4.42 6.38
N GLN A 95 14.33 -3.30 5.77
CA GLN A 95 15.21 -2.32 6.42
C GLN A 95 14.45 -1.12 6.98
N LEU A 96 13.19 -0.94 6.55
CA LEU A 96 12.33 0.17 6.98
C LEU A 96 12.15 0.16 8.50
N ALA A 97 12.42 1.29 9.16
CA ALA A 97 12.12 1.51 10.56
C ALA A 97 10.83 2.31 10.75
N PRO A 98 10.26 2.36 11.98
CA PRO A 98 9.05 3.14 12.25
C PRO A 98 9.16 4.62 11.89
N GLU A 99 10.33 5.23 12.11
CA GLU A 99 10.61 6.64 11.79
C GLU A 99 10.74 6.91 10.29
N ASP A 100 11.07 5.88 9.50
CA ASP A 100 11.22 5.95 8.05
C ASP A 100 9.91 5.74 7.29
N ILE A 101 8.74 5.80 7.95
CA ILE A 101 7.46 5.41 7.32
C ILE A 101 7.15 6.19 6.03
N ASN A 102 7.66 7.41 5.92
CA ASN A 102 7.50 8.31 4.79
C ASN A 102 8.63 8.18 3.74
N ASP A 103 9.56 7.23 3.92
CA ASP A 103 10.62 6.96 2.97
C ASP A 103 10.03 6.52 1.61
N PRO A 104 10.53 7.05 0.47
CA PRO A 104 9.99 6.72 -0.85
C PRO A 104 9.98 5.22 -1.20
N THR A 105 10.86 4.42 -0.60
CA THR A 105 10.85 2.96 -0.76
C THR A 105 9.61 2.30 -0.16
N ASN A 106 8.86 3.00 0.69
CA ASN A 106 7.57 2.57 1.22
C ASN A 106 6.37 3.13 0.43
N LEU A 107 6.59 3.92 -0.62
CA LEU A 107 5.54 4.73 -1.26
C LEU A 107 5.34 4.37 -2.73
N MET A 108 4.08 4.19 -3.13
CA MET A 108 3.65 3.90 -4.50
C MET A 108 2.62 4.92 -4.98
N THR A 109 2.64 5.25 -6.27
CA THR A 109 1.51 5.96 -6.92
C THR A 109 0.55 4.93 -7.49
N LEU A 110 -0.68 4.87 -6.98
CA LEU A 110 -1.71 3.93 -7.43
C LEU A 110 -2.99 4.65 -7.81
N TRP A 111 -3.63 4.23 -8.89
CA TRP A 111 -5.00 4.63 -9.23
C TRP A 111 -5.96 4.23 -8.09
N SER A 112 -6.90 5.09 -7.71
CA SER A 112 -7.69 4.90 -6.48
C SER A 112 -8.36 3.52 -6.32
N PRO A 113 -8.98 2.90 -7.33
CA PRO A 113 -9.50 1.52 -7.24
C PRO A 113 -8.42 0.45 -7.03
N VAL A 114 -7.22 0.63 -7.60
CA VAL A 114 -6.07 -0.26 -7.38
C VAL A 114 -5.51 -0.07 -5.98
N HIS A 115 -5.44 1.18 -5.51
CA HIS A 115 -5.07 1.49 -4.12
C HIS A 115 -6.01 0.80 -3.12
N ALA A 116 -7.33 0.88 -3.35
CA ALA A 116 -8.32 0.20 -2.51
C ALA A 116 -8.13 -1.33 -2.51
N ALA A 117 -7.95 -1.94 -3.68
CA ALA A 117 -7.72 -3.38 -3.80
C ALA A 117 -6.41 -3.83 -3.10
N PHE A 118 -5.36 -3.01 -3.18
CA PHE A 118 -4.11 -3.25 -2.48
C PHE A 118 -4.26 -3.12 -0.96
N GLY A 119 -5.01 -2.12 -0.49
CA GLY A 119 -5.33 -1.91 0.92
C GLY A 119 -6.13 -3.05 1.54
N SER A 120 -7.11 -3.60 0.80
CA SER A 120 -7.96 -4.72 1.22
C SER A 120 -7.36 -6.11 1.03
N PHE A 121 -6.07 -6.21 0.64
CA PHE A 121 -5.39 -7.48 0.39
C PHE A 121 -6.04 -8.34 -0.71
N THR A 122 -6.73 -7.71 -1.66
CA THR A 122 -7.29 -8.38 -2.85
C THR A 122 -6.41 -8.22 -4.09
N LEU A 123 -5.38 -7.37 -4.01
CA LEU A 123 -4.33 -7.19 -4.99
C LEU A 123 -2.94 -7.14 -4.30
N SER A 124 -1.92 -7.74 -4.91
CA SER A 124 -0.53 -7.59 -4.45
C SER A 124 0.49 -7.66 -5.59
N PHE A 125 1.73 -7.24 -5.29
CA PHE A 125 2.87 -7.26 -6.22
C PHE A 125 3.89 -8.27 -5.69
N GLU A 126 4.02 -9.40 -6.37
CA GLU A 126 4.99 -10.45 -6.02
C GLU A 126 6.25 -10.31 -6.87
N PRO A 127 7.44 -10.09 -6.27
CA PRO A 127 8.71 -10.08 -7.00
C PRO A 127 8.91 -11.35 -7.84
N THR A 128 9.37 -11.17 -9.07
CA THR A 128 9.63 -12.27 -10.02
C THR A 128 11.06 -12.81 -9.97
N GLY A 129 11.95 -12.10 -9.29
CA GLY A 129 13.40 -12.33 -9.33
C GLY A 129 14.12 -11.41 -10.32
N GLU A 130 13.40 -10.88 -11.32
CA GLU A 130 13.93 -9.86 -12.22
C GLU A 130 13.90 -8.46 -11.55
N PRO A 131 14.92 -7.60 -11.77
CA PRO A 131 14.98 -6.28 -11.16
C PRO A 131 13.73 -5.45 -11.42
N ASN A 132 13.11 -4.97 -10.33
CA ASN A 132 11.90 -4.14 -10.33
C ASN A 132 10.69 -4.74 -11.07
N GLN A 133 10.68 -6.04 -11.35
CA GLN A 133 9.57 -6.71 -12.01
C GLN A 133 8.75 -7.54 -11.03
N TYR A 134 7.44 -7.36 -11.09
CA TYR A 134 6.48 -7.96 -10.19
C TYR A 134 5.35 -8.63 -10.96
N GLN A 135 4.90 -9.79 -10.47
CA GLN A 135 3.64 -10.37 -10.83
C GLN A 135 2.52 -9.70 -10.03
N ILE A 136 1.52 -9.19 -10.73
CA ILE A 136 0.30 -8.68 -10.12
C ILE A 136 -0.60 -9.86 -9.81
N LEU A 137 -0.82 -10.12 -8.52
CA LEU A 137 -1.75 -11.12 -8.03
C LEU A 137 -3.09 -10.47 -7.75
N LEU A 138 -4.15 -11.07 -8.30
CA LEU A 138 -5.53 -10.70 -8.00
C LEU A 138 -6.16 -11.84 -7.23
N LEU A 139 -6.47 -11.59 -5.98
CA LEU A 139 -7.03 -12.56 -5.05
C LEU A 139 -8.52 -12.29 -4.76
N SER A 140 -9.10 -11.20 -5.29
CA SER A 140 -10.56 -11.01 -5.16
C SER A 140 -11.32 -12.14 -5.85
N ARG A 141 -12.38 -12.63 -5.19
CA ARG A 141 -13.35 -13.58 -5.77
C ARG A 141 -14.19 -12.92 -6.87
N ARG A 142 -14.29 -11.59 -6.88
CA ARG A 142 -15.07 -10.81 -7.84
C ARG A 142 -14.17 -10.32 -8.98
N ARG A 143 -14.67 -10.39 -10.21
CA ARG A 143 -14.03 -9.69 -11.33
C ARG A 143 -14.24 -8.19 -11.13
N ASN A 144 -13.14 -7.47 -10.93
CA ASN A 144 -13.15 -6.03 -10.77
C ASN A 144 -12.72 -5.35 -12.09
N VAL A 145 -13.36 -4.22 -12.41
CA VAL A 145 -13.06 -3.39 -13.59
C VAL A 145 -11.58 -3.01 -13.69
N ILE A 146 -10.84 -2.98 -12.57
CA ILE A 146 -9.39 -2.76 -12.59
C ILE A 146 -8.66 -3.74 -13.53
N GLN A 147 -9.17 -4.97 -13.70
CA GLN A 147 -8.58 -5.98 -14.58
C GLN A 147 -8.47 -5.54 -16.04
N VAL A 148 -9.37 -4.65 -16.49
CA VAL A 148 -9.38 -4.12 -17.86
C VAL A 148 -8.19 -3.18 -18.09
N HIS A 149 -7.70 -2.53 -17.02
CA HIS A 149 -6.60 -1.57 -17.07
C HIS A 149 -5.26 -2.14 -16.61
N LEU A 150 -5.24 -3.37 -16.09
CA LEU A 150 -3.99 -4.04 -15.73
C LEU A 150 -3.27 -4.59 -16.98
N PRO A 151 -1.94 -4.76 -16.93
CA PRO A 151 -1.17 -5.40 -17.99
C PRO A 151 -1.80 -6.71 -18.42
N ALA A 152 -1.80 -6.96 -19.74
CA ALA A 152 -2.30 -8.21 -20.28
C ALA A 152 -1.53 -9.40 -19.72
N SER A 153 -2.23 -10.51 -19.50
CA SER A 153 -1.62 -11.77 -19.09
C SER A 153 -0.64 -12.26 -20.18
N GLN A 154 0.57 -12.63 -19.77
CA GLN A 154 1.63 -13.10 -20.66
C GLN A 154 1.50 -14.60 -20.90
N GLY A 155 1.45 -15.04 -22.16
CA GLY A 155 1.34 -16.47 -22.49
C GLY A 155 -0.08 -17.05 -22.44
N GLY A 156 -1.12 -16.20 -22.47
CA GLY A 156 -2.53 -16.60 -22.56
C GLY A 156 -3.39 -16.02 -21.43
N PRO A 157 -4.71 -16.31 -21.40
CA PRO A 157 -5.64 -15.76 -20.42
C PRO A 157 -5.26 -16.03 -18.96
N ASP A 158 -4.69 -17.21 -18.70
CA ASP A 158 -4.28 -17.67 -17.36
C ASP A 158 -2.80 -17.39 -17.06
N GLY A 159 -2.10 -16.71 -17.96
CA GLY A 159 -0.72 -16.31 -17.79
C GLY A 159 -0.53 -15.23 -16.72
N PRO A 160 0.70 -15.06 -16.20
CA PRO A 160 0.97 -14.02 -15.21
C PRO A 160 0.79 -12.63 -15.82
N ARG A 161 0.29 -11.70 -15.00
CA ARG A 161 0.30 -10.26 -15.31
C ARG A 161 1.56 -9.67 -14.71
N LEU A 162 2.47 -9.21 -15.56
CA LEU A 162 3.75 -8.68 -15.13
C LEU A 162 3.75 -7.16 -15.27
N VAL A 163 4.38 -6.50 -14.30
CA VAL A 163 4.64 -5.07 -14.33
C VAL A 163 6.10 -4.82 -13.93
N THR A 164 6.78 -3.95 -14.65
CA THR A 164 8.10 -3.46 -14.29
C THR A 164 7.96 -2.04 -13.77
N LEU A 165 8.39 -1.80 -12.54
CA LEU A 165 8.40 -0.47 -11.95
C LEU A 165 9.61 0.30 -12.48
N GLU A 166 9.35 1.46 -13.06
CA GLU A 166 10.37 2.28 -13.69
C GLU A 166 10.44 3.66 -13.05
N ARG A 167 11.64 4.23 -13.08
CA ARG A 167 11.89 5.59 -12.65
C ARG A 167 11.86 6.51 -13.88
N HIS A 168 10.98 7.50 -13.87
CA HIS A 168 10.81 8.43 -14.98
C HIS A 168 11.57 9.73 -14.77
N GLY A 169 11.83 10.44 -15.86
CA GLY A 169 12.29 11.84 -15.85
C GLY A 169 13.67 12.09 -15.22
N GLY A 170 14.50 11.06 -15.03
CA GLY A 170 15.80 11.19 -14.36
C GLY A 170 15.68 11.47 -12.86
N ALA A 171 14.54 11.18 -12.24
CA ALA A 171 14.36 11.33 -10.81
C ALA A 171 15.46 10.59 -10.04
N THR A 172 15.85 11.09 -8.87
CA THR A 172 16.77 10.40 -7.95
C THR A 172 16.04 9.62 -6.87
N ILE A 173 14.70 9.66 -6.89
CA ILE A 173 13.83 9.10 -5.87
C ILE A 173 13.73 7.59 -6.04
N GLU A 174 13.98 6.86 -4.95
CA GLU A 174 13.98 5.40 -4.95
C GLU A 174 12.60 4.80 -5.24
N LEU A 175 12.62 3.65 -5.92
CA LEU A 175 11.43 2.85 -6.17
C LEU A 175 11.00 2.12 -4.88
N PRO A 176 9.74 1.64 -4.80
CA PRO A 176 9.30 0.82 -3.70
C PRO A 176 10.23 -0.38 -3.48
N SER A 177 10.60 -0.64 -2.23
CA SER A 177 11.53 -1.70 -1.89
C SER A 177 10.94 -3.06 -2.28
N PRO A 178 11.68 -3.89 -3.06
CA PRO A 178 11.25 -5.25 -3.38
C PRO A 178 10.99 -6.10 -2.13
N ALA A 179 11.76 -5.88 -1.06
CA ALA A 179 11.59 -6.59 0.21
C ALA A 179 10.27 -6.22 0.91
N LEU A 180 9.87 -4.94 0.84
CA LEU A 180 8.57 -4.49 1.38
C LEU A 180 7.42 -5.03 0.54
N LEU A 181 7.53 -5.03 -0.78
CA LEU A 181 6.50 -5.60 -1.67
C LEU A 181 6.37 -7.12 -1.50
N GLN A 182 7.48 -7.85 -1.33
CA GLN A 182 7.46 -9.28 -1.00
C GLN A 182 6.73 -9.55 0.33
N MET A 183 7.07 -8.79 1.37
CA MET A 183 6.42 -8.88 2.69
C MET A 183 4.92 -8.63 2.54
N ARG A 184 4.54 -7.54 1.84
CA ARG A 184 3.15 -7.20 1.62
C ARG A 184 2.40 -8.28 0.85
N SER A 185 2.97 -8.82 -0.23
CA SER A 185 2.36 -9.92 -0.98
C SER A 185 2.21 -11.20 -0.15
N THR A 186 3.19 -11.51 0.70
CA THR A 186 3.12 -12.65 1.61
C THR A 186 1.98 -12.49 2.61
N LEU A 187 1.84 -11.31 3.23
CA LEU A 187 0.72 -11.00 4.12
C LEU A 187 -0.62 -11.07 3.38
N THR A 188 -0.70 -10.54 2.16
CA THR A 188 -1.89 -10.65 1.31
C THR A 188 -2.31 -12.09 1.08
N LYS A 189 -1.36 -12.98 0.75
CA LYS A 189 -1.64 -14.41 0.58
C LYS A 189 -2.14 -15.07 1.88
N ILE A 190 -1.52 -14.74 3.01
CA ILE A 190 -1.93 -15.27 4.32
C ILE A 190 -3.35 -14.80 4.67
N PHE A 191 -3.63 -13.51 4.50
CA PHE A 191 -4.93 -12.92 4.85
C PHE A 191 -6.05 -13.45 3.96
N HIS A 192 -5.76 -13.66 2.67
CA HIS A 192 -6.70 -14.29 1.77
C HIS A 192 -6.92 -15.78 2.12
N ALA A 193 -5.85 -16.54 2.40
CA ALA A 193 -5.97 -17.94 2.78
C ALA A 193 -6.71 -18.15 4.11
N SER A 194 -6.66 -17.18 5.03
CA SER A 194 -7.36 -17.23 6.32
C SER A 194 -8.79 -16.69 6.29
N GLY A 195 -9.25 -16.13 5.17
CA GLY A 195 -10.56 -15.46 5.07
C GLY A 195 -10.59 -14.04 5.66
N MET A 196 -9.45 -13.54 6.16
CA MET A 196 -9.34 -12.20 6.74
C MET A 196 -9.40 -11.10 5.68
N ALA A 197 -8.97 -11.38 4.44
CA ALA A 197 -9.07 -10.42 3.35
C ALA A 197 -10.54 -10.08 3.03
N GLU A 198 -11.42 -11.09 2.97
CA GLU A 198 -12.86 -10.87 2.77
C GLU A 198 -13.49 -10.10 3.93
N TYR A 199 -13.12 -10.45 5.17
CA TYR A 199 -13.58 -9.72 6.35
C TYR A 199 -13.19 -8.24 6.30
N ILE A 200 -11.95 -7.93 5.87
CA ILE A 200 -11.48 -6.54 5.72
C ILE A 200 -12.19 -5.83 4.56
N GLU A 201 -12.39 -6.51 3.42
CA GLU A 201 -13.11 -5.95 2.27
C GLU A 201 -14.56 -5.57 2.64
N ASP A 202 -15.26 -6.45 3.37
CA ASP A 202 -16.62 -6.19 3.87
C ASP A 202 -16.63 -5.06 4.90
N LEU A 203 -15.69 -5.05 5.86
CA LEU A 203 -15.58 -4.00 6.88
C LEU A 203 -15.38 -2.61 6.25
N VAL A 204 -14.49 -2.51 5.24
CA VAL A 204 -14.24 -1.25 4.54
C VAL A 204 -15.48 -0.81 3.76
N ARG A 205 -16.16 -1.72 3.06
CA ARG A 205 -17.39 -1.40 2.31
C ARG A 205 -18.52 -0.92 3.22
N ASP A 206 -18.78 -1.66 4.30
CA ASP A 206 -19.90 -1.37 5.20
C ASP A 206 -19.72 0.00 5.88
N GLU A 207 -18.49 0.40 6.19
CA GLU A 207 -18.20 1.74 6.70
C GLU A 207 -18.42 2.84 5.65
N GLU A 208 -18.09 2.60 4.37
CA GLU A 208 -18.35 3.53 3.27
C GLU A 208 -19.85 3.70 2.99
N GLU A 209 -20.66 2.65 3.17
CA GLU A 209 -22.11 2.68 3.02
C GLU A 209 -22.82 3.32 4.23
N ILE A 210 -22.28 3.16 5.44
CA ILE A 210 -22.94 3.61 6.68
C ILE A 210 -22.69 5.10 6.98
N GLY A 211 -21.62 5.73 6.46
CA GLY A 211 -21.40 7.19 6.48
C GLY A 211 -21.27 7.88 7.86
N CYS A 212 -21.70 7.24 8.94
CA CYS A 212 -21.63 7.67 10.34
C CYS A 212 -21.77 6.41 11.20
N LEU A 213 -20.71 5.97 11.87
CA LEU A 213 -20.84 4.97 12.93
C LEU A 213 -21.80 5.54 14.00
N ALA A 214 -23.00 4.98 14.08
CA ALA A 214 -23.92 5.30 15.16
C ALA A 214 -23.24 4.91 16.49
N PRO A 215 -23.26 5.79 17.52
CA PRO A 215 -22.70 5.46 18.83
C PRO A 215 -23.64 4.45 19.52
N GLY A 216 -23.45 3.17 19.22
CA GLY A 216 -24.33 2.09 19.67
C GLY A 216 -23.61 0.75 19.66
N SER A 217 -22.76 0.55 20.66
CA SER A 217 -22.37 -0.74 21.26
C SER A 217 -22.39 -1.97 20.35
N THR A 218 -21.26 -2.25 19.69
CA THR A 218 -20.68 -3.58 19.39
C THR A 218 -19.43 -3.47 18.51
N THR A 219 -19.11 -2.28 17.97
CA THR A 219 -17.89 -2.03 17.20
C THR A 219 -16.66 -2.50 17.98
N ASN A 220 -16.06 -3.60 17.54
CA ASN A 220 -14.85 -4.13 18.14
C ASN A 220 -13.73 -3.09 17.94
N LEU A 221 -12.95 -2.82 18.98
CA LEU A 221 -11.81 -1.90 18.92
C LEU A 221 -10.80 -2.37 17.86
N GLU A 222 -10.73 -3.67 17.62
CA GLU A 222 -9.91 -4.27 16.56
C GLU A 222 -10.40 -3.84 15.18
N ASP A 223 -11.70 -3.87 14.91
CA ASP A 223 -12.30 -3.45 13.63
C ASP A 223 -12.06 -1.96 13.37
N LEU A 224 -12.16 -1.13 14.40
CA LEU A 224 -11.86 0.31 14.28
C LEU A 224 -10.38 0.54 13.95
N VAL A 225 -9.48 -0.26 14.53
CA VAL A 225 -8.03 -0.17 14.24
C VAL A 225 -7.74 -0.69 12.84
N LEU A 226 -8.30 -1.82 12.42
CA LEU A 226 -8.14 -2.38 11.09
C LEU A 226 -8.69 -1.42 10.03
N SER A 227 -9.90 -0.90 10.20
CA SER A 227 -10.46 0.15 9.34
C SER A 227 -9.49 1.34 9.22
N ARG A 228 -9.02 1.90 10.33
CA ARG A 228 -8.08 3.05 10.30
C ARG A 228 -6.73 2.71 9.67
N MET A 229 -6.27 1.46 9.78
CA MET A 229 -5.04 0.99 9.13
C MET A 229 -5.19 0.82 7.61
N PHE A 230 -6.40 0.51 7.11
CA PHE A 230 -6.65 0.21 5.69
C PHE A 230 -7.45 1.29 4.95
N ARG A 231 -7.88 2.36 5.64
CA ARG A 231 -8.50 3.54 5.02
C ARG A 231 -7.59 4.12 3.94
N SER A 232 -8.13 4.14 2.72
CA SER A 232 -7.47 4.72 1.53
C SER A 232 -7.74 6.22 1.35
N ARG A 233 -8.50 6.88 2.26
CA ARG A 233 -8.81 8.31 2.15
C ARG A 233 -7.80 9.18 2.91
N CYS A 234 -7.02 9.93 2.16
CA CYS A 234 -6.37 11.15 2.61
C CYS A 234 -7.43 12.23 2.79
N GLU A 235 -7.92 12.41 4.01
CA GLU A 235 -8.31 13.75 4.47
C GLU A 235 -7.08 14.47 5.03
#